data_AF-A0A3B0W396-F1
#
_entry.id   AF-A0A3B0W396-F1
#
_cell.length_a   1.000
_cell.length_b   1.000
_cell.length_c   1.000
_cell.angle_alpha   90.00
_cell.angle_beta   90.00
_cell.angle_gamma   90.00
#
_symmetry.space_group_name_H-M   'P 1'
#
loop_
_entity.id
_entity.type
_entity.pdbx_description
1 polymer ?
#
loop_
_entity_poly.entity_id
_entity_poly.type
_entity_poly.pdbx_seq_one_letter_code
_entity_poly.pdbx_strand_id
1 'polypeptide(L)'
;MQAKSDQTKKQKEFTGWHMLIIMLSFFAVVFGMNILMATSALRAWTGLVVKNTYVASQEYNGKVAANRAQHALGWTSSVEFNGQSFTFSFVDGDEVPIKAEQVNVQINRVVGTKGDLKLNLALQEDGSYAFPAQLASGVWNIFVVASFADQPNFEHYYRIKVEG
;
A
#
# COMPACT_ATOMS: atom_id res chain seq x y z
N MET A 1 30.04 81.36 12.32
CA MET A 1 30.20 79.93 12.65
C MET A 1 28.87 79.22 12.41
N GLN A 2 28.89 78.23 11.51
CA GLN A 2 27.97 77.09 11.33
C GLN A 2 26.46 77.34 11.12
N ALA A 3 26.05 77.23 9.86
CA ALA A 3 24.68 76.92 9.47
C ALA A 3 24.39 75.45 9.81
N LYS A 4 23.40 75.21 10.66
CA LYS A 4 22.90 73.87 11.00
C LYS A 4 21.91 73.47 9.89
N SER A 5 22.31 72.55 9.03
CA SER A 5 21.44 71.99 7.99
C SER A 5 20.39 71.10 8.64
N ASP A 6 19.15 71.58 8.70
CA ASP A 6 18.00 70.77 9.12
C ASP A 6 17.71 69.71 8.05
N GLN A 7 18.26 68.52 8.28
CA GLN A 7 17.93 67.32 7.52
C GLN A 7 16.52 66.88 7.92
N THR A 8 15.51 67.39 7.22
CA THR A 8 14.13 66.92 7.38
C THR A 8 14.04 65.48 6.88
N LYS A 9 14.06 64.50 7.79
CA LYS A 9 13.78 63.10 7.45
C LYS A 9 12.37 63.04 6.85
N LYS A 10 12.26 62.80 5.55
CA LYS A 10 10.98 62.43 4.90
C LYS A 10 10.39 61.24 5.65
N GLN A 11 9.28 61.44 6.36
CA GLN A 11 8.52 60.34 6.92
C GLN A 11 8.05 59.44 5.77
N LYS A 12 8.35 58.14 5.85
CA LYS A 12 7.85 57.16 4.88
C LYS A 12 6.36 56.97 5.17
N GLU A 13 5.52 57.54 4.32
CA GLU A 13 4.07 57.39 4.43
C GLU A 13 3.65 56.01 3.94
N PHE A 14 2.79 55.35 4.71
CA PHE A 14 2.16 54.10 4.30
C PHE A 14 1.06 54.41 3.28
N THR A 15 1.41 54.30 2.00
CA THR A 15 0.48 54.54 0.88
C THR A 15 -0.29 53.28 0.46
N GLY A 16 -1.31 53.45 -0.38
CA GLY A 16 -2.04 52.32 -0.99
C GLY A 16 -1.16 51.34 -1.77
N TRP A 17 0.00 51.78 -2.27
CA TRP A 17 1.00 50.89 -2.88
C TRP A 17 1.64 49.95 -1.87
N HIS A 18 1.88 50.40 -0.64
CA HIS A 18 2.40 49.54 0.43
C HIS A 18 1.36 48.48 0.80
N MET A 19 0.08 48.87 0.89
CA MET A 19 -1.03 47.94 1.15
C MET A 19 -1.17 46.91 0.02
N LEU A 20 -1.07 47.35 -1.25
CA LEU A 20 -1.13 46.45 -2.40
C LEU A 20 0.01 45.42 -2.39
N ILE A 21 1.25 45.86 -2.13
CA ILE A 21 2.41 44.98 -2.05
C ILE A 21 2.23 43.96 -0.91
N ILE A 22 1.81 44.41 0.27
CA ILE A 22 1.57 43.52 1.43
C ILE A 22 0.50 42.49 1.11
N MET A 23 -0.60 42.91 0.49
CA MET A 23 -1.70 42.02 0.10
C MET A 23 -1.21 40.96 -0.91
N LEU A 24 -0.50 41.38 -1.96
CA LEU A 24 0.06 40.45 -2.95
C LEU A 24 1.08 39.48 -2.35
N SER A 25 1.98 39.97 -1.47
CA SER A 25 2.95 39.12 -0.77
C SER A 25 2.27 38.09 0.13
N PHE A 26 1.21 38.48 0.85
CA PHE A 26 0.44 37.56 1.68
C PHE A 26 -0.17 36.43 0.85
N PHE A 27 -0.87 36.76 -0.25
CA PHE A 27 -1.45 35.75 -1.13
C PHE A 27 -0.38 34.89 -1.81
N ALA A 28 0.75 35.46 -2.22
CA ALA A 28 1.85 34.70 -2.81
C ALA A 28 2.40 33.63 -1.86
N VAL A 29 2.52 33.93 -0.57
CA VAL A 29 2.92 32.94 0.46
C VAL A 29 1.87 31.83 0.59
N VAL A 30 0.58 32.19 0.67
CA VAL A 30 -0.52 31.21 0.76
C VAL A 30 -0.54 30.29 -0.46
N PHE A 31 -0.45 30.85 -1.68
CA PHE A 31 -0.36 30.07 -2.92
C PHE A 31 0.89 29.19 -2.94
N GLY A 32 2.04 29.73 -2.57
CA GLY A 32 3.30 28.98 -2.50
C GLY A 32 3.21 27.79 -1.55
N MET A 33 2.62 27.98 -0.36
CA MET A 33 2.40 26.90 0.60
C MET A 33 1.37 25.89 0.08
N ASN A 34 0.26 26.33 -0.53
CA ASN A 34 -0.73 25.42 -1.10
C ASN A 34 -0.12 24.54 -2.22
N ILE A 35 0.72 25.12 -3.08
CA ILE A 35 1.45 24.38 -4.11
C ILE A 35 2.49 23.45 -3.48
N LEU A 36 3.24 23.92 -2.47
CA LEU A 36 4.21 23.09 -1.75
C LEU A 36 3.53 21.89 -1.08
N MET A 37 2.38 22.10 -0.45
CA MET A 37 1.57 21.04 0.16
C MET A 37 1.00 20.11 -0.91
N ALA A 38 0.48 20.61 -2.02
CA ALA A 38 -0.02 19.78 -3.12
C ALA A 38 1.11 18.95 -3.76
N THR A 39 2.27 19.55 -4.04
CA THR A 39 3.43 18.84 -4.59
C THR A 39 4.04 17.88 -3.58
N SER A 40 4.05 18.23 -2.30
CA SER A 40 4.42 17.34 -1.21
C SER A 40 3.44 16.18 -1.11
N ALA A 41 2.13 16.39 -1.18
CA ALA A 41 1.13 15.33 -1.18
C ALA A 41 1.17 14.45 -2.43
N LEU A 42 1.62 14.98 -3.58
CA LEU A 42 1.86 14.19 -4.79
C LEU A 42 3.16 13.36 -4.71
N ARG A 43 4.15 13.80 -3.93
CA ARG A 43 5.46 13.13 -3.77
C ARG A 43 5.51 12.20 -2.56
N ALA A 44 4.86 12.61 -1.48
CA ALA A 44 4.60 11.83 -0.29
C ALA A 44 3.44 10.89 -0.63
N TRP A 45 3.78 9.63 -0.88
CA TRP A 45 2.86 8.50 -1.06
C TRP A 45 2.22 8.37 -2.44
N THR A 46 2.93 7.67 -3.32
CA THR A 46 2.33 6.92 -4.45
C THR A 46 1.72 5.59 -3.99
N GLY A 47 1.11 5.57 -2.79
CA GLY A 47 0.23 4.50 -2.33
C GLY A 47 -1.07 4.55 -3.12
N LEU A 48 -0.98 4.25 -4.42
CA LEU A 48 -2.12 4.08 -5.30
C LEU A 48 -2.84 2.81 -4.84
N VAL A 49 -3.68 2.92 -3.82
CA VAL A 49 -4.83 2.02 -3.68
C VAL A 49 -5.79 2.44 -4.78
N VAL A 50 -5.46 1.96 -5.98
CA VAL A 50 -6.31 1.76 -7.15
C VAL A 50 -7.25 2.93 -7.46
N LYS A 51 -6.88 3.73 -8.48
CA LYS A 51 -7.83 4.50 -9.31
C LYS A 51 -8.74 3.52 -10.04
N ASN A 52 -9.64 2.84 -9.33
CA ASN A 52 -10.66 2.04 -9.96
C ASN A 52 -11.85 1.67 -9.08
N THR A 53 -12.40 2.60 -8.30
CA THR A 53 -13.63 2.35 -7.54
C THR A 53 -14.82 1.94 -8.43
N TYR A 54 -14.79 2.26 -9.74
CA TYR A 54 -15.82 1.87 -10.70
C TYR A 54 -15.63 0.45 -11.27
N VAL A 55 -14.40 0.00 -11.59
CA VAL A 55 -14.14 -1.41 -11.97
C VAL A 55 -14.11 -2.32 -10.74
N ALA A 56 -13.73 -1.82 -9.56
CA ALA A 56 -13.80 -2.57 -8.31
C ALA A 56 -15.23 -3.02 -7.96
N SER A 57 -16.26 -2.27 -8.36
CA SER A 57 -17.66 -2.70 -8.18
C SER A 57 -18.08 -3.81 -9.17
N GLN A 58 -17.51 -3.83 -10.38
CA GLN A 58 -17.77 -4.90 -11.36
C GLN A 58 -16.96 -6.16 -11.04
N GLU A 59 -15.70 -6.01 -10.62
CA GLU A 59 -14.89 -7.09 -10.08
C GLU A 59 -15.48 -7.68 -8.80
N TYR A 60 -16.17 -6.90 -7.96
CA TYR A 60 -16.80 -7.43 -6.74
C TYR A 60 -17.80 -8.55 -7.05
N ASN A 61 -18.70 -8.36 -8.02
CA ASN A 61 -19.65 -9.39 -8.41
C ASN A 61 -18.95 -10.63 -9.02
N GLY A 62 -17.92 -10.41 -9.83
CA GLY A 62 -17.08 -11.49 -10.37
C GLY A 62 -16.33 -12.27 -9.29
N LYS A 63 -15.72 -11.57 -8.33
CA LYS A 63 -15.01 -12.12 -7.17
C LYS A 63 -15.96 -12.89 -6.26
N VAL A 64 -17.18 -12.40 -6.05
CA VAL A 64 -18.21 -13.10 -5.27
C VAL A 64 -18.69 -14.38 -5.99
N ALA A 65 -18.81 -14.36 -7.32
CA ALA A 65 -19.12 -15.56 -8.11
C ALA A 65 -17.96 -16.57 -8.11
N ALA A 66 -16.71 -16.11 -8.27
CA ALA A 66 -15.52 -16.94 -8.19
C ALA A 66 -15.35 -17.58 -6.80
N ASN A 67 -15.53 -16.81 -5.72
CA ASN A 67 -15.51 -17.35 -4.36
C ASN A 67 -16.62 -18.40 -4.13
N ARG A 68 -17.82 -18.21 -4.71
CA ARG A 68 -18.89 -19.22 -4.66
C ARG A 68 -18.57 -20.48 -5.45
N ALA A 69 -17.96 -20.35 -6.63
CA ALA A 69 -17.51 -21.48 -7.42
C ALA A 69 -16.40 -22.26 -6.68
N GLN A 70 -15.45 -21.56 -6.06
CA GLN A 70 -14.39 -22.15 -5.24
C GLN A 70 -14.94 -22.88 -4.01
N HIS A 71 -15.93 -22.30 -3.32
CA HIS A 71 -16.63 -23.00 -2.22
C HIS A 71 -17.36 -24.27 -2.69
N ALA A 72 -17.87 -24.28 -3.92
CA ALA A 72 -18.53 -25.46 -4.50
C ALA A 72 -17.54 -26.56 -4.92
N LEU A 73 -16.25 -26.23 -5.10
CA LEU A 73 -15.19 -27.17 -5.48
C LEU A 73 -14.50 -27.83 -4.28
N GLY A 74 -14.85 -27.45 -3.04
CA GLY A 74 -14.30 -28.06 -1.83
C GLY A 74 -12.82 -27.74 -1.55
N TRP A 75 -12.27 -26.70 -2.19
CA TRP A 75 -10.86 -26.35 -2.03
C TRP A 75 -10.51 -25.95 -0.60
N THR A 76 -9.43 -26.54 -0.09
CA THR A 76 -8.89 -26.28 1.25
C THR A 76 -7.48 -25.73 1.15
N SER A 77 -7.17 -24.74 1.98
CA SER A 77 -5.93 -24.00 1.91
C SER A 77 -5.40 -23.70 3.30
N SER A 78 -4.10 -23.83 3.52
CA SER A 78 -3.45 -23.54 4.79
C SER A 78 -2.08 -22.91 4.59
N VAL A 79 -1.68 -22.10 5.57
CA VAL A 79 -0.35 -21.48 5.63
C VAL A 79 0.33 -21.86 6.92
N GLU A 80 1.61 -22.15 6.85
CA GLU A 80 2.45 -22.47 8.00
C GLU A 80 3.78 -21.74 7.91
N PHE A 81 4.32 -21.37 9.07
CA PHE A 81 5.64 -20.80 9.20
C PHE A 81 6.39 -21.50 10.34
N ASN A 82 7.49 -22.17 10.01
CA ASN A 82 8.27 -22.97 10.95
C ASN A 82 9.52 -22.25 11.50
N GLY A 83 9.65 -20.93 11.27
CA GLY A 83 10.81 -20.13 11.65
C GLY A 83 11.86 -19.96 10.54
N GLN A 84 11.91 -20.87 9.57
CA GLN A 84 12.92 -20.85 8.50
C GLN A 84 12.30 -20.79 7.09
N SER A 85 11.12 -21.36 6.91
CA SER A 85 10.39 -21.38 5.65
C SER A 85 8.91 -21.08 5.87
N PHE A 86 8.35 -20.36 4.91
CA PHE A 86 6.91 -20.21 4.75
C PHE A 86 6.41 -21.30 3.80
N THR A 87 5.38 -22.02 4.21
CA THR A 87 4.75 -23.09 3.42
C THR A 87 3.26 -22.79 3.23
N PHE A 88 2.78 -23.01 2.02
CA PHE A 88 1.38 -22.91 1.63
C PHE A 88 0.94 -24.24 1.03
N SER A 89 -0.11 -24.83 1.60
CA SER A 89 -0.72 -26.04 1.09
C SER A 89 -2.08 -25.70 0.49
N PHE A 90 -2.33 -26.24 -0.71
CA PHE A 90 -3.54 -25.99 -1.46
C PHE A 90 -4.04 -27.30 -2.07
N VAL A 91 -5.19 -27.76 -1.60
CA VAL A 91 -5.75 -29.07 -1.95
C VAL A 91 -7.22 -28.94 -2.34
N ASP A 92 -7.71 -29.88 -3.14
CA ASP A 92 -9.13 -29.97 -3.47
C ASP A 92 -9.93 -30.73 -2.39
N GLY A 93 -11.22 -30.96 -2.66
CA GLY A 93 -12.11 -31.68 -1.74
C GLY A 93 -11.74 -33.15 -1.52
N ASP A 94 -10.88 -33.73 -2.37
CA ASP A 94 -10.38 -35.11 -2.27
C ASP A 94 -8.94 -35.15 -1.72
N GLU A 95 -8.48 -34.05 -1.09
CA GLU A 95 -7.12 -33.85 -0.55
C GLU A 95 -6.00 -33.92 -1.62
N VAL A 96 -6.33 -33.75 -2.90
CA VAL A 96 -5.34 -33.76 -3.99
C VAL A 96 -4.70 -32.36 -4.11
N PRO A 97 -3.36 -32.24 -4.17
CA PRO A 97 -2.70 -30.96 -4.34
C PRO A 97 -3.08 -30.26 -5.64
N ILE A 98 -3.54 -29.02 -5.54
CA ILE A 98 -3.92 -28.18 -6.67
C ILE A 98 -2.67 -27.45 -7.18
N LYS A 99 -2.35 -27.68 -8.45
CA LYS A 99 -1.22 -27.02 -9.13
C LYS A 99 -1.67 -25.71 -9.77
N ALA A 100 -1.37 -24.61 -9.09
CA ALA A 100 -1.41 -23.27 -9.66
C ALA A 100 -0.18 -22.99 -10.52
N GLU A 101 -0.33 -22.13 -11.53
CA GLU A 101 0.78 -21.68 -12.38
C GLU A 101 1.76 -20.82 -11.60
N GLN A 102 1.23 -19.95 -10.74
CA GLN A 102 2.00 -19.05 -9.89
C GLN A 102 1.30 -18.85 -8.55
N VAL A 103 2.08 -18.80 -7.48
CA VAL A 103 1.59 -18.52 -6.12
C VAL A 103 2.35 -17.33 -5.56
N ASN A 104 1.68 -16.20 -5.48
CA ASN A 104 2.22 -14.95 -4.95
C ASN A 104 1.73 -14.74 -3.53
N VAL A 105 2.64 -14.37 -2.63
CA VAL A 105 2.34 -14.13 -1.22
C VAL A 105 2.85 -12.77 -0.80
N GLN A 106 1.98 -11.99 -0.16
CA GLN A 106 2.32 -10.72 0.46
C GLN A 106 2.22 -10.86 1.97
N ILE A 107 3.31 -10.61 2.69
CA ILE A 107 3.39 -10.73 4.14
C ILE A 107 3.64 -9.35 4.71
N ASN A 108 2.67 -8.81 5.44
CA ASN A 108 2.72 -7.45 5.96
C ASN A 108 2.50 -7.45 7.48
N ARG A 109 3.12 -6.52 8.18
CA ARG A 109 2.82 -6.33 9.61
C ARG A 109 1.40 -5.79 9.79
N VAL A 110 0.75 -6.16 10.90
CA VAL A 110 -0.56 -5.58 11.26
C VAL A 110 -0.44 -4.08 11.54
N VAL A 111 0.72 -3.63 12.04
CA VAL A 111 0.97 -2.22 12.40
C VAL A 111 2.32 -1.78 11.84
N GLY A 112 2.31 -0.70 11.05
CA GLY A 112 3.49 -0.18 10.34
C GLY A 112 3.76 -0.92 9.01
N THR A 113 4.60 -0.31 8.17
CA THR A 113 4.94 -0.81 6.81
C THR A 113 6.37 -1.37 6.70
N LYS A 114 7.12 -1.39 7.82
CA LYS A 114 8.49 -1.89 7.83
C LYS A 114 8.49 -3.42 7.81
N GLY A 115 9.07 -3.99 6.75
CA GLY A 115 9.29 -5.43 6.62
C GLY A 115 8.23 -6.16 5.81
N ASP A 116 7.47 -5.46 4.96
CA ASP A 116 6.55 -6.09 4.01
C ASP A 116 7.35 -6.93 2.99
N LEU A 117 6.97 -8.20 2.83
CA LEU A 117 7.61 -9.14 1.91
C LEU A 117 6.65 -9.51 0.79
N LYS A 118 7.16 -9.56 -0.43
CA LYS A 118 6.46 -10.13 -1.59
C LYS A 118 7.26 -11.34 -2.07
N LEU A 119 6.67 -12.51 -1.95
CA LEU A 119 7.30 -13.79 -2.24
C LEU A 119 6.56 -14.46 -3.40
N ASN A 120 7.30 -15.11 -4.29
CA ASN A 120 6.74 -16.06 -5.24
C ASN A 120 7.18 -17.45 -4.79
N LEU A 121 6.22 -18.32 -4.49
CA LEU A 121 6.51 -19.61 -3.89
C LEU A 121 6.84 -20.63 -4.97
N ALA A 122 7.85 -21.45 -4.70
CA ALA A 122 8.20 -22.57 -5.55
C ALA A 122 7.36 -23.79 -5.20
N LEU A 123 6.86 -24.48 -6.22
CA LEU A 123 6.20 -25.79 -6.06
C LEU A 123 7.23 -26.82 -5.59
N GLN A 124 6.90 -27.56 -4.55
CA GLN A 124 7.69 -28.62 -3.94
C GLN A 124 7.25 -30.00 -4.46
N GLU A 125 8.08 -31.02 -4.21
CA GLU A 125 7.80 -32.40 -4.64
C GLU A 125 6.53 -32.98 -4.01
N ASP A 126 6.18 -32.53 -2.81
CA ASP A 126 4.96 -32.93 -2.08
C ASP A 126 3.69 -32.20 -2.55
N GLY A 127 3.82 -31.30 -3.53
CA GLY A 127 2.72 -30.49 -4.06
C GLY A 127 2.41 -29.23 -3.25
N SER A 128 3.15 -28.97 -2.17
CA SER A 128 3.08 -27.70 -1.43
C SER A 128 3.88 -26.60 -2.12
N TYR A 129 3.66 -25.37 -1.69
CA TYR A 129 4.38 -24.20 -2.16
C TYR A 129 5.22 -23.66 -1.01
N ALA A 130 6.53 -23.47 -1.19
CA ALA A 130 7.36 -22.96 -0.11
C ALA A 130 8.37 -21.90 -0.57
N PHE A 131 8.75 -21.04 0.38
CA PHE A 131 9.80 -20.04 0.20
C PHE A 131 10.58 -19.82 1.52
N PRO A 132 11.93 -19.83 1.49
CA PRO A 132 12.74 -19.49 2.66
C PRO A 132 12.51 -18.04 3.10
N ALA A 133 12.02 -17.85 4.32
CA ALA A 133 11.69 -16.53 4.84
C ALA A 133 12.06 -16.43 6.31
N GLN A 134 12.47 -15.24 6.75
CA GLN A 134 12.69 -14.93 8.16
C GLN A 134 11.71 -13.85 8.58
N LEU A 135 10.78 -14.23 9.45
CA LEU A 135 9.83 -13.32 10.05
C LEU A 135 10.24 -13.10 11.50
N ALA A 136 10.38 -11.84 11.89
CA ALA A 136 10.54 -11.50 13.29
C ALA A 136 9.24 -11.80 14.06
N SER A 137 9.38 -12.01 15.37
CA SER A 137 8.23 -12.26 16.24
C SER A 137 7.18 -11.14 16.14
N GLY A 138 5.92 -11.55 16.22
CA GLY A 138 4.76 -10.66 16.11
C GLY A 138 3.62 -11.21 15.26
N VAL A 139 2.64 -10.35 14.99
CA VAL A 139 1.45 -10.70 14.21
C VAL A 139 1.62 -10.20 12.78
N TRP A 140 1.36 -11.10 11.83
CA TRP A 140 1.52 -10.86 10.40
C TRP A 140 0.20 -11.14 9.68
N ASN A 141 -0.15 -10.28 8.72
CA ASN A 141 -1.20 -10.57 7.75
C ASN A 141 -0.54 -11.12 6.50
N ILE A 142 -1.10 -12.21 5.97
CA ILE A 142 -0.62 -12.87 4.77
C ILE A 142 -1.74 -12.82 3.75
N PHE A 143 -1.43 -12.35 2.56
CA PHE A 143 -2.33 -12.40 1.42
C PHE A 143 -1.75 -13.31 0.36
N VAL A 144 -2.47 -14.38 0.03
CA VAL A 144 -2.07 -15.39 -0.97
C VAL A 144 -2.91 -15.20 -2.21
N VAL A 145 -2.26 -15.20 -3.38
CA VAL A 145 -2.89 -15.19 -4.69
C VAL A 145 -2.32 -16.34 -5.51
N ALA A 146 -3.15 -17.33 -5.83
CA ALA A 146 -2.80 -18.42 -6.73
C ALA A 146 -3.48 -18.21 -8.09
N SER A 147 -2.69 -18.21 -9.16
CA SER A 147 -3.13 -17.92 -10.52
C SER A 147 -3.28 -19.20 -11.36
N PHE A 148 -4.28 -19.21 -12.23
CA PHE A 148 -4.60 -20.30 -13.14
C PHE A 148 -4.85 -19.74 -14.55
N ALA A 149 -4.52 -20.50 -15.61
CA ALA A 149 -4.77 -20.06 -16.98
C ALA A 149 -6.27 -19.91 -17.31
N ASP A 150 -7.06 -20.91 -16.93
CA ASP A 150 -8.45 -21.05 -17.38
C ASP A 150 -9.47 -20.89 -16.24
N GLN A 151 -9.02 -20.48 -15.05
CA GLN A 151 -9.86 -20.36 -13.86
C GLN A 151 -9.59 -19.03 -13.14
N PRO A 152 -10.60 -18.48 -12.44
CA PRO A 152 -10.38 -17.29 -11.63
C PRO A 152 -9.38 -17.59 -10.52
N ASN A 153 -8.51 -16.61 -10.24
CA ASN A 153 -7.50 -16.71 -9.21
C ASN A 153 -8.12 -17.04 -7.85
N PHE A 154 -7.39 -17.84 -7.08
CA PHE A 154 -7.68 -18.04 -5.68
C PHE A 154 -7.02 -16.93 -4.87
N GLU A 155 -7.79 -16.25 -4.03
CA GLU A 155 -7.32 -15.16 -3.17
C GLU A 155 -7.75 -15.44 -1.73
N HIS A 156 -6.80 -15.45 -0.78
CA HIS A 156 -7.13 -15.69 0.62
C HIS A 156 -6.25 -14.88 1.58
N TYR A 157 -6.86 -14.41 2.67
CA TYR A 157 -6.19 -13.68 3.74
C TYR A 157 -6.02 -14.55 4.97
N TYR A 158 -4.79 -14.70 5.44
CA TYR A 158 -4.48 -15.37 6.70
C TYR A 158 -3.86 -14.40 7.69
N ARG A 159 -3.98 -14.75 8.97
CA ARG A 159 -3.25 -14.09 10.04
C ARG A 159 -2.50 -15.14 10.82
N ILE A 160 -1.19 -14.97 10.93
CA ILE A 160 -0.34 -15.83 11.76
C ILE A 160 0.33 -15.01 12.86
N LYS A 161 0.66 -15.70 13.94
CA LYS A 161 1.47 -15.16 15.03
C LYS A 161 2.78 -15.94 15.03
N VAL A 162 3.89 -15.23 14.86
CA VAL A 162 5.23 -15.80 14.96
C VAL A 162 5.70 -15.56 16.39
N GLU A 163 5.95 -16.64 17.11
CA GLU A 163 6.54 -16.61 18.45
C GLU A 163 8.07 -16.63 18.32
N GLY A 164 8.75 -15.94 19.25
CA GLY A 164 10.21 -15.79 19.24
C GLY A 164 10.86 -16.61 20.34
#